data_AF-A0A1Y4RZX9-F1
#
_entry.id   AF-A0A1Y4RZX9-F1
#
_cell.length_a   1.000
_cell.length_b   1.000
_cell.length_c   1.000
_cell.angle_alpha   90.00
_cell.angle_beta   90.00
_cell.angle_gamma   90.00
#
_symmetry.space_group_name_H-M   'P 1'
#
loop_
_entity.id
_entity.type
_entity.pdbx_description
1 polymer ?
#
loop_
_entity_poly.entity_id
_entity_poly.type
_entity_poly.pdbx_seq_one_letter_code
_entity_poly.pdbx_strand_id
1 'polypeptide(L)'
;MRHDAVKSKTRRFRGLSWLVLLLLLFLAACGSEKKPSTVYEVEEQGKVFTVDQEQQTISVDGYVCQYEVTGSGGSADLHVTYPDGSTYWWSEGGHVGYGGWSDNYDPDKYVAGEVLWDVLCLSVPTKTDDSGHYIGLGLILILLGAVHAISPHTMWYLSYGWHFKDAEPSDLALFAERAGGIVAIVAGVVCLFV
;
A
#
# COMPACT_ATOMS: atom_id res chain seq x y z
N MET A 1 60.83 27.61 26.09
CA MET A 1 60.67 26.16 25.84
C MET A 1 59.20 25.82 26.03
N ARG A 2 58.54 25.40 24.94
CA ARG A 2 57.25 24.70 24.80
C ARG A 2 55.95 25.31 25.38
N HIS A 3 55.16 25.82 24.44
CA HIS A 3 53.70 25.79 24.41
C HIS A 3 53.16 24.38 24.67
N ASP A 4 52.10 24.25 25.49
CA ASP A 4 51.19 23.12 25.41
C ASP A 4 49.73 23.62 25.38
N ALA A 5 49.17 23.58 24.18
CA ALA A 5 47.77 23.86 23.89
C ALA A 5 46.92 22.64 24.27
N VAL A 6 45.97 22.83 25.19
CA VAL A 6 44.95 21.83 25.49
C VAL A 6 43.96 21.80 24.31
N LYS A 7 44.12 20.78 23.46
CA LYS A 7 43.23 20.47 22.33
C LYS A 7 41.80 20.24 22.81
N SER A 8 40.86 21.06 22.34
CA SER A 8 39.43 20.80 22.49
C SER A 8 39.05 19.54 21.70
N LYS A 9 38.44 18.59 22.39
CA LYS A 9 38.04 17.29 21.83
C LYS A 9 36.61 17.41 21.29
N THR A 10 36.45 17.97 20.09
CA THR A 10 35.18 17.96 19.36
C THR A 10 34.87 16.53 18.89
N ARG A 11 34.24 15.74 19.77
CA ARG A 11 33.80 14.38 19.45
C ARG A 11 32.47 14.41 18.70
N ARG A 12 32.58 14.29 17.38
CA ARG A 12 31.72 13.48 16.48
C ARG A 12 30.20 13.74 16.55
N PHE A 13 29.75 14.92 16.13
CA PHE A 13 28.36 15.16 15.73
C PHE A 13 28.04 14.71 14.28
N ARG A 14 29.01 14.13 13.57
CA ARG A 14 28.90 13.79 12.14
C ARG A 14 27.97 12.60 11.84
N GLY A 15 27.75 11.70 12.80
CA GLY A 15 26.90 10.52 12.60
C GLY A 15 25.40 10.79 12.72
N LEU A 16 25.00 11.64 13.69
CA LEU A 16 23.59 11.97 13.94
C LEU A 16 22.97 12.74 12.75
N SER A 17 23.76 13.60 12.10
CA SER A 17 23.34 14.33 10.91
C SER A 17 23.08 13.42 9.70
N TRP A 18 23.75 12.27 9.59
CA TRP A 18 23.59 11.34 8.46
C TRP A 18 22.36 10.45 8.64
N LEU A 19 22.06 10.05 9.88
CA LEU A 19 20.85 9.32 10.24
C LEU A 19 19.58 10.15 10.01
N VAL A 20 19.60 11.43 10.39
CA VAL A 20 18.47 12.35 10.13
C VAL A 20 18.28 12.59 8.62
N LEU A 21 19.37 12.72 7.87
CA LEU A 21 19.30 12.89 6.40
C LEU A 21 18.75 11.63 5.71
N LEU A 22 19.15 10.43 6.15
CA LEU A 22 18.63 9.16 5.65
C LEU A 22 17.15 8.98 5.98
N LEU A 23 16.70 9.38 7.17
CA LEU A 23 15.28 9.37 7.55
C LEU A 23 14.45 10.33 6.67
N LEU A 24 14.97 11.53 6.39
CA LEU A 24 14.32 12.52 5.53
C LEU A 24 14.27 12.08 4.05
N LEU A 25 15.30 11.39 3.57
CA LEU A 25 15.32 10.82 2.22
C LEU A 25 14.33 9.65 2.06
N PHE A 26 14.13 8.85 3.10
CA PHE A 26 13.10 7.80 3.12
C PHE A 26 11.68 8.38 3.13
N LEU A 27 11.45 9.52 3.79
CA LEU A 27 10.15 10.24 3.77
C LEU A 27 9.87 10.92 2.42
N ALA A 28 10.91 11.24 1.65
CA ALA A 28 10.79 11.85 0.32
C ALA A 28 10.55 10.84 -0.81
N ALA A 29 10.64 9.54 -0.54
CA ALA A 29 10.34 8.47 -1.50
C ALA A 29 8.84 8.15 -1.58
N CYS A 30 7.98 9.14 -1.34
CA CYS A 30 6.53 8.98 -1.35
C CYS A 30 6.00 9.09 -2.79
N GLY A 31 5.52 7.96 -3.31
CA GLY A 31 4.44 7.86 -4.28
C GLY A 31 4.59 8.60 -5.60
N SER A 32 5.35 8.04 -6.56
CA SER A 32 5.04 8.30 -7.97
C SER A 32 3.77 7.51 -8.31
N GLU A 33 2.60 8.13 -8.10
CA GLU A 33 1.35 7.64 -8.65
C GLU A 33 1.44 7.74 -10.18
N LYS A 34 1.82 6.63 -10.82
CA LYS A 34 1.51 6.45 -12.24
C LYS A 34 -0.01 6.40 -12.32
N LYS A 35 -0.64 7.51 -12.69
CA LYS A 35 -2.06 7.50 -13.06
C LYS A 35 -2.22 6.46 -14.18
N PRO A 36 -2.99 5.38 -13.99
CA PRO A 36 -3.24 4.45 -15.06
C PRO A 36 -3.90 5.21 -16.21
N SER A 37 -3.57 4.83 -17.44
CA SER A 37 -4.30 5.30 -18.61
C SER A 37 -5.78 4.99 -18.41
N THR A 38 -6.62 6.01 -18.50
CA THR A 38 -8.07 5.91 -18.29
C THR A 38 -8.77 5.17 -19.43
N VAL A 39 -8.06 4.90 -20.53
CA VAL A 39 -8.51 4.07 -21.63
C VAL A 39 -7.48 2.97 -21.89
N TYR A 40 -7.94 1.74 -22.07
CA TYR A 40 -7.10 0.59 -22.44
C TYR A 40 -7.87 -0.43 -23.27
N GLU A 41 -7.12 -1.31 -23.93
CA GLU A 41 -7.65 -2.41 -24.72
C GLU A 41 -7.38 -3.75 -24.01
N VAL A 42 -8.37 -4.63 -24.02
CA VAL A 42 -8.31 -6.00 -23.49
C VAL A 42 -8.73 -6.95 -24.60
N GLU A 43 -7.95 -8.01 -24.83
CA GLU A 43 -8.36 -9.09 -25.71
C GLU A 43 -8.94 -10.22 -24.87
N GLU A 44 -10.21 -10.56 -25.10
CA GLU A 44 -10.92 -11.63 -24.39
C GLU A 44 -11.79 -12.40 -25.40
N GLN A 45 -11.75 -13.73 -25.35
CA GLN A 45 -12.45 -14.61 -26.30
C GLN A 45 -12.23 -14.28 -27.80
N GLY A 46 -11.04 -13.75 -28.15
CA GLY A 46 -10.70 -13.36 -29.53
C GLY A 46 -11.37 -12.08 -30.03
N LYS A 47 -11.98 -11.30 -29.13
CA LYS A 47 -12.50 -9.95 -29.39
C LYS A 47 -11.63 -8.92 -28.65
N VAL A 48 -11.49 -7.75 -29.25
CA VAL A 48 -10.81 -6.62 -28.62
C VAL A 48 -11.87 -5.70 -28.02
N PHE A 49 -11.76 -5.46 -26.72
CA PHE A 49 -12.59 -4.58 -25.94
C PHE A 49 -11.81 -3.31 -25.64
N THR A 50 -12.38 -2.15 -25.93
CA THR A 50 -11.83 -0.85 -25.50
C THR A 50 -12.63 -0.38 -24.30
N VAL A 51 -11.98 -0.27 -23.14
CA VAL A 51 -12.61 0.23 -21.91
C VAL A 51 -12.17 1.65 -21.66
N ASP A 52 -13.14 2.54 -21.43
CA ASP A 52 -12.93 3.92 -21.01
C ASP A 52 -13.45 4.08 -19.58
N GLN A 53 -12.54 4.21 -18.61
CA GLN A 53 -12.84 4.36 -17.19
C GLN A 53 -13.35 5.75 -16.84
N GLU A 54 -13.08 6.78 -17.64
CA GLU A 54 -13.58 8.14 -17.41
C GLU A 54 -15.04 8.26 -17.84
N GLN A 55 -15.37 7.70 -19.00
CA GLN A 55 -16.73 7.70 -19.54
C GLN A 55 -17.57 6.52 -19.02
N GLN A 56 -16.93 5.57 -18.34
CA GLN A 56 -17.52 4.30 -17.90
C GLN A 56 -18.18 3.52 -19.05
N THR A 57 -17.43 3.35 -20.14
CA THR A 57 -17.91 2.63 -21.33
C THR A 57 -17.02 1.45 -21.71
N ILE A 58 -17.64 0.45 -22.34
CA ILE A 58 -16.95 -0.67 -22.99
C ILE A 58 -17.39 -0.70 -24.45
N SER A 59 -16.44 -0.61 -25.37
CA SER A 59 -16.68 -0.71 -26.82
C SER A 59 -16.22 -2.06 -27.35
N VAL A 60 -17.09 -2.75 -28.08
CA VAL A 60 -16.81 -4.05 -28.72
C VAL A 60 -17.72 -4.23 -29.94
N ASP A 61 -17.20 -4.86 -31.01
CA ASP A 61 -17.96 -5.18 -32.23
C ASP A 61 -18.80 -4.02 -32.83
N GLY A 62 -18.34 -2.77 -32.66
CA GLY A 62 -19.01 -1.58 -33.19
C GLY A 62 -20.17 -1.05 -32.36
N TYR A 63 -20.41 -1.58 -31.16
CA TYR A 63 -21.35 -1.01 -30.20
C TYR A 63 -20.65 -0.62 -28.89
N VAL A 64 -21.33 0.23 -28.10
CA VAL A 64 -20.82 0.77 -26.84
C VAL A 64 -21.82 0.47 -25.74
N CYS A 65 -21.35 -0.20 -24.69
CA CYS A 65 -22.09 -0.41 -23.45
C CYS A 65 -21.68 0.65 -22.42
N GLN A 66 -22.67 1.11 -21.65
CA GLN A 66 -22.41 1.87 -20.43
C GLN A 66 -22.29 0.89 -19.27
N TYR A 67 -21.37 1.15 -18.34
CA TYR A 67 -21.24 0.33 -17.14
C TYR A 67 -21.11 1.19 -15.88
N GLU A 68 -21.48 0.61 -14.75
CA GLU A 68 -21.29 1.20 -13.44
C GLU A 68 -20.79 0.10 -12.50
N VAL A 69 -19.69 0.36 -11.81
CA VAL A 69 -19.17 -0.55 -10.76
C VAL A 69 -19.27 0.16 -9.42
N THR A 70 -19.95 -0.46 -8.47
CA THR A 70 -20.05 0.03 -7.09
C THR A 70 -19.47 -0.99 -6.12
N GLY A 71 -18.83 -0.53 -5.04
CA GLY A 71 -18.20 -1.39 -4.03
C GLY A 71 -16.68 -1.28 -3.97
N SER A 72 -16.10 -1.80 -2.88
CA SER A 72 -14.64 -1.89 -2.66
C SER A 72 -14.34 -3.01 -1.66
N GLY A 73 -13.11 -3.56 -1.70
CA GLY A 73 -12.62 -4.47 -0.66
C GLY A 73 -13.35 -5.80 -0.54
N GLY A 74 -13.46 -6.56 -1.65
CA GLY A 74 -14.00 -7.93 -1.67
C GLY A 74 -15.51 -8.07 -1.90
N SER A 75 -16.19 -6.98 -2.23
CA SER A 75 -17.57 -6.99 -2.71
C SER A 75 -17.76 -5.90 -3.77
N ALA A 76 -18.26 -6.28 -4.93
CA ALA A 76 -18.46 -5.38 -6.05
C ALA A 76 -19.76 -5.73 -6.78
N ASP A 77 -20.51 -4.69 -7.13
CA ASP A 77 -21.69 -4.78 -7.97
C ASP A 77 -21.35 -4.15 -9.34
N LEU A 78 -21.74 -4.82 -10.41
CA LEU A 78 -21.70 -4.29 -11.77
C LEU A 78 -23.11 -4.11 -12.28
N HIS A 79 -23.34 -2.97 -12.93
CA HIS A 79 -24.49 -2.73 -13.77
C HIS A 79 -24.01 -2.39 -15.18
N VAL A 80 -24.56 -3.03 -16.20
CA VAL A 80 -24.27 -2.76 -17.61
C VAL A 80 -25.57 -2.41 -18.32
N THR A 81 -25.53 -1.37 -19.14
CA THR A 81 -26.61 -0.98 -20.05
C THR A 81 -26.12 -1.08 -21.50
N TYR A 82 -26.80 -1.91 -22.29
CA TYR A 82 -26.54 -2.09 -23.71
C TYR A 82 -27.21 -0.98 -24.55
N PRO A 83 -26.83 -0.80 -25.83
CA PRO A 83 -27.37 0.28 -26.68
C PRO A 83 -28.90 0.30 -26.85
N ASP A 84 -29.58 -0.84 -26.75
CA ASP A 84 -31.04 -0.91 -26.82
C ASP A 84 -31.76 -0.76 -25.48
N GLY A 85 -31.01 -0.45 -24.42
CA GLY A 85 -31.51 -0.28 -23.07
C GLY A 85 -31.75 -1.59 -22.32
N SER A 86 -31.44 -2.76 -22.89
CA SER A 86 -31.32 -3.98 -22.08
C SER A 86 -30.18 -3.84 -21.07
N THR A 87 -30.28 -4.58 -19.96
CA THR A 87 -29.31 -4.50 -18.87
C THR A 87 -28.82 -5.85 -18.42
N TYR A 88 -27.60 -5.86 -17.91
CA TYR A 88 -27.02 -6.95 -17.15
C TYR A 88 -26.58 -6.41 -15.80
N TRP A 89 -26.74 -7.21 -14.75
CA TRP A 89 -26.25 -6.85 -13.43
C TRP A 89 -25.62 -8.06 -12.75
N TRP A 90 -24.60 -7.79 -11.95
CA TRP A 90 -23.88 -8.75 -11.15
C TRP A 90 -23.67 -8.16 -9.75
N SER A 91 -23.83 -8.98 -8.72
CA SER A 91 -23.58 -8.60 -7.34
C SER A 91 -22.70 -9.65 -6.70
N GLU A 92 -21.55 -9.23 -6.18
CA GLU A 92 -20.58 -10.09 -5.51
C GLU A 92 -20.42 -9.70 -4.03
N GLY A 93 -20.60 -10.69 -3.15
CA GLY A 93 -20.33 -10.57 -1.72
C GLY A 93 -19.38 -11.66 -1.23
N GLY A 94 -18.11 -11.32 -1.03
CA GLY A 94 -17.10 -12.25 -0.51
C GLY A 94 -16.67 -13.30 -1.54
N HIS A 95 -17.16 -14.53 -1.42
CA HIS A 95 -16.81 -15.65 -2.33
C HIS A 95 -17.99 -16.13 -3.18
N VAL A 96 -19.13 -15.42 -3.12
CA VAL A 96 -20.34 -15.78 -3.84
C VAL A 96 -20.85 -14.57 -4.60
N GLY A 97 -21.16 -14.78 -5.87
CA GLY A 97 -21.80 -13.78 -6.72
C GLY A 97 -23.06 -14.33 -7.36
N TYR A 98 -23.98 -13.43 -7.70
CA TYR A 98 -25.17 -13.73 -8.47
C TYR A 98 -25.47 -12.58 -9.43
N GLY A 99 -26.04 -12.91 -10.57
CA GLY A 99 -26.38 -11.91 -11.58
C GLY A 99 -27.59 -12.29 -12.41
N GLY A 100 -27.97 -11.39 -13.30
CA GLY A 100 -29.10 -11.56 -14.18
C GLY A 100 -29.14 -10.51 -15.27
N TRP A 101 -30.16 -10.63 -16.12
CA TRP A 101 -30.38 -9.77 -17.28
C TRP A 101 -31.84 -9.35 -17.34
N SER A 102 -32.10 -8.24 -18.02
CA SER A 102 -33.46 -7.77 -18.29
C SER A 102 -34.18 -8.67 -19.30
N ASP A 103 -35.52 -8.68 -19.28
CA ASP A 103 -36.35 -9.52 -20.15
C ASP A 103 -36.16 -9.24 -21.65
N ASN A 104 -35.69 -8.03 -22.00
CA ASN A 104 -35.41 -7.60 -23.38
C ASN A 104 -33.97 -7.85 -23.81
N TYR A 105 -33.15 -8.54 -23.01
CA TYR A 105 -31.78 -8.91 -23.39
C TYR A 105 -31.79 -10.01 -24.47
N ASP A 106 -30.96 -9.81 -25.51
CA ASP A 106 -30.80 -10.74 -26.62
C ASP A 106 -29.34 -11.27 -26.67
N PRO A 107 -29.11 -12.55 -26.31
CA PRO A 107 -27.77 -13.14 -26.26
C PRO A 107 -27.15 -13.36 -27.65
N ASP A 108 -27.94 -13.34 -28.74
CA ASP A 108 -27.43 -13.46 -30.10
C ASP A 108 -26.93 -12.10 -30.63
N LYS A 109 -27.36 -11.00 -30.00
CA LYS A 109 -27.08 -9.62 -30.42
C LYS A 109 -25.91 -8.99 -29.66
N TYR A 110 -25.79 -9.26 -28.36
CA TYR A 110 -24.76 -8.67 -27.51
C TYR A 110 -23.93 -9.71 -26.78
N VAL A 111 -22.64 -9.39 -26.60
CA VAL A 111 -21.74 -10.13 -25.72
C VAL A 111 -22.37 -10.32 -24.34
N ALA A 112 -22.19 -11.50 -23.77
CA ALA A 112 -22.67 -11.83 -22.43
C ALA A 112 -22.08 -10.91 -21.36
N GLY A 113 -22.88 -10.52 -20.38
CA GLY A 113 -22.44 -9.65 -19.31
C GLY A 113 -21.32 -10.22 -18.45
N GLU A 114 -21.23 -11.55 -18.34
CA GLU A 114 -20.12 -12.26 -17.68
C GLU A 114 -18.78 -11.96 -18.34
N VAL A 115 -18.74 -11.90 -19.68
CA VAL A 115 -17.52 -11.54 -20.42
C VAL A 115 -17.16 -10.08 -20.17
N LEU A 116 -18.15 -9.20 -20.07
CA LEU A 116 -17.90 -7.79 -19.75
C LEU A 116 -17.38 -7.63 -18.31
N TRP A 117 -17.88 -8.43 -17.37
CA TRP A 117 -17.34 -8.50 -16.01
C TRP A 117 -15.89 -8.96 -16.01
N ASP A 118 -15.56 -10.05 -16.72
CA ASP A 118 -14.19 -10.56 -16.83
C ASP A 118 -13.24 -9.51 -17.43
N VAL A 119 -13.67 -8.83 -18.50
CA VAL A 119 -12.92 -7.73 -19.11
C VAL A 119 -12.63 -6.63 -18.09
N LEU A 120 -13.61 -6.25 -17.26
CA LEU A 120 -13.42 -5.25 -16.20
C LEU A 120 -12.52 -5.79 -15.06
N CYS A 121 -12.66 -7.04 -14.64
CA CYS A 121 -11.82 -7.66 -13.61
C CYS A 121 -10.36 -7.84 -14.04
N LEU A 122 -10.10 -8.11 -15.32
CA LEU A 122 -8.75 -8.18 -15.88
C LEU A 122 -8.04 -6.81 -15.91
N SER A 123 -8.81 -5.74 -15.79
CA SER A 123 -8.37 -4.41 -16.23
C SER A 123 -8.59 -3.27 -15.26
N VAL A 124 -9.32 -3.52 -14.17
CA VAL A 124 -8.92 -2.97 -12.89
C VAL A 124 -7.52 -3.55 -12.67
N PRO A 125 -6.39 -2.79 -12.82
CA PRO A 125 -5.19 -3.20 -12.12
C PRO A 125 -5.72 -3.37 -10.72
N THR A 126 -5.72 -4.61 -10.21
CA THR A 126 -6.22 -4.88 -8.87
C THR A 126 -5.71 -3.69 -8.09
N LYS A 127 -6.64 -2.89 -7.54
CA LYS A 127 -6.35 -2.38 -6.22
C LYS A 127 -6.17 -3.70 -5.50
N THR A 128 -4.94 -4.23 -5.56
CA THR A 128 -4.35 -5.03 -4.53
C THR A 128 -4.82 -4.23 -3.37
N ASP A 129 -5.86 -4.76 -2.69
CA ASP A 129 -6.24 -4.24 -1.40
C ASP A 129 -4.90 -3.99 -0.76
N ASP A 130 -4.60 -2.71 -0.59
CA ASP A 130 -3.25 -2.29 -0.27
C ASP A 130 -3.15 -2.65 1.21
N SER A 131 -2.96 -3.95 1.46
CA SER A 131 -2.42 -4.55 2.67
C SER A 131 -0.99 -4.04 2.89
N GLY A 132 -0.55 -3.07 2.09
CA GLY A 132 0.60 -2.24 2.27
C GLY A 132 0.37 -0.91 2.99
N HIS A 133 -0.83 -0.62 3.53
CA HIS A 133 -1.10 0.65 4.23
C HIS A 133 -0.10 0.94 5.36
N TYR A 134 0.49 -0.09 5.97
CA TYR A 134 1.48 0.07 7.02
C TYR A 134 2.85 -0.51 6.68
N ILE A 135 3.20 -0.76 5.41
CA ILE A 135 4.56 -1.21 5.04
C ILE A 135 5.62 -0.20 5.50
N GLY A 136 5.42 1.09 5.22
CA GLY A 136 6.33 2.14 5.65
C GLY A 136 6.46 2.22 7.17
N LEU A 137 5.32 2.18 7.87
CA LEU A 137 5.28 2.19 9.33
C LEU A 137 5.92 0.93 9.94
N GLY A 138 5.67 -0.24 9.36
CA GLY A 138 6.19 -1.54 9.77
C GLY A 138 7.70 -1.61 9.63
N LEU A 139 8.25 -1.14 8.51
CA LEU A 139 9.69 -1.04 8.31
C LEU A 139 10.35 -0.09 9.33
N ILE A 140 9.72 1.05 9.63
CA ILE A 140 10.23 2.00 10.65
C ILE A 140 10.23 1.34 12.04
N LEU A 141 9.16 0.65 12.42
CA LEU A 141 9.05 -0.05 13.70
C LEU A 141 10.08 -1.18 13.84
N ILE A 142 10.31 -1.95 12.77
CA ILE A 142 11.34 -3.01 12.75
C ILE A 142 12.74 -2.41 12.90
N LEU A 143 13.06 -1.34 12.15
CA LEU A 143 14.37 -0.71 12.23
C LEU A 143 14.63 -0.09 13.61
N LEU A 144 13.65 0.64 14.16
CA LEU A 144 13.77 1.22 15.51
C LEU A 144 13.90 0.11 16.56
N GLY A 145 13.07 -0.93 16.47
CA GLY A 145 13.13 -2.05 17.40
C GLY A 145 14.46 -2.82 17.33
N ALA A 146 15.03 -2.99 16.15
CA ALA A 146 16.35 -3.59 15.97
C ALA A 146 17.47 -2.75 16.63
N VAL A 147 17.41 -1.42 16.52
CA VAL A 147 18.37 -0.53 17.18
C VAL A 147 18.25 -0.62 18.71
N HIS A 148 17.02 -0.64 19.25
CA HIS A 148 16.76 -0.85 20.68
C HIS A 148 17.30 -2.21 21.18
N ALA A 149 17.17 -3.27 20.38
CA ALA A 149 17.63 -4.61 20.74
C ALA A 149 19.16 -4.77 20.68
N ILE A 150 19.82 -4.23 19.65
CA ILE A 150 21.26 -4.39 19.39
C ILE A 150 22.10 -3.44 20.26
N SER A 151 21.65 -2.20 20.46
CA SER A 151 22.41 -1.16 21.18
C SER A 151 21.60 -0.50 22.32
N PRO A 152 21.19 -1.27 23.34
CA PRO A 152 20.37 -0.76 24.44
C PRO A 152 21.07 0.33 25.26
N HIS A 153 22.40 0.26 25.43
CA HIS A 153 23.17 1.30 26.14
C HIS A 153 23.09 2.67 25.46
N THR A 154 23.18 2.69 24.13
CA THR A 154 23.16 3.94 23.38
C THR A 154 21.76 4.53 23.40
N MET A 155 20.73 3.67 23.28
CA MET A 155 19.34 4.11 23.27
C MET A 155 18.90 4.61 24.65
N TRP A 156 19.25 3.90 25.72
CA TRP A 156 19.00 4.35 27.09
C TRP A 156 19.66 5.71 27.36
N TYR A 157 20.89 5.91 26.88
CA TYR A 157 21.56 7.20 27.04
C TYR A 157 20.85 8.32 26.28
N LEU A 158 20.38 8.07 25.06
CA LEU A 158 19.59 9.04 24.28
C LEU A 158 18.22 9.33 24.90
N SER A 159 17.54 8.32 25.46
CA SER A 159 16.19 8.46 26.02
C SER A 159 16.21 9.13 27.40
N TYR A 160 17.14 8.72 28.27
CA TYR A 160 17.11 9.04 29.69
C TYR A 160 18.49 9.36 30.28
N GLY A 161 19.53 8.65 29.86
CA GLY A 161 20.87 8.75 30.45
C GLY A 161 21.57 10.10 30.25
N TRP A 162 21.18 10.90 29.26
CA TRP A 162 21.71 12.25 29.05
C TRP A 162 21.43 13.22 30.20
N HIS A 163 20.46 12.92 31.08
CA HIS A 163 20.13 13.75 32.24
C HIS A 163 21.15 13.62 33.38
N PHE A 164 21.95 12.56 33.39
CA PHE A 164 22.85 12.24 34.49
C PHE A 164 24.32 12.25 34.04
N LYS A 165 25.20 12.79 34.89
CA LYS A 165 26.66 12.70 34.68
C LYS A 165 27.15 11.32 35.12
N ASP A 166 27.86 10.64 34.23
CA ASP A 166 28.52 9.35 34.49
C ASP A 166 27.57 8.24 34.99
N ALA A 167 26.30 8.27 34.58
CA ALA A 167 25.35 7.24 34.94
C ALA A 167 25.46 6.04 33.99
N GLU A 168 25.62 4.86 34.57
CA GLU A 168 25.61 3.59 33.86
C GLU A 168 24.20 2.99 33.94
N PRO A 169 23.63 2.51 32.83
CA PRO A 169 22.32 1.87 32.85
C PRO A 169 22.35 0.62 33.73
N SER A 170 21.31 0.41 34.53
CA SER A 170 21.14 -0.85 35.25
C SER A 170 20.80 -1.98 34.28
N ASP A 171 21.12 -3.22 34.66
CA ASP A 171 20.78 -4.41 33.86
C ASP A 171 19.27 -4.49 33.53
N LEU A 172 18.44 -4.01 34.45
CA LEU A 172 16.99 -3.94 34.26
C LEU A 172 16.60 -2.91 33.18
N ALA A 173 17.28 -1.77 33.12
CA ALA A 173 17.05 -0.76 32.11
C ALA A 173 17.46 -1.26 30.72
N LEU A 174 18.59 -1.96 30.61
CA LEU A 174 19.04 -2.59 29.37
C LEU A 174 18.09 -3.70 28.91
N PHE A 175 17.54 -4.48 29.85
CA PHE A 175 16.53 -5.48 29.56
C PHE A 175 15.24 -4.85 29.04
N ALA A 176 14.76 -3.77 29.67
CA ALA A 176 13.57 -3.05 29.25
C ALA A 176 13.70 -2.47 27.83
N GLU A 177 14.86 -1.90 27.49
CA GLU A 177 15.14 -1.40 26.13
C GLU A 177 15.10 -2.53 25.09
N ARG A 178 15.70 -3.69 25.39
CA ARG A 178 15.66 -4.86 24.50
C ARG A 178 14.25 -5.42 24.33
N ALA A 179 13.50 -5.54 25.44
CA ALA A 179 12.13 -6.02 25.41
C ALA A 179 11.23 -5.09 24.60
N GLY A 180 11.36 -3.78 24.79
CA GLY A 180 10.65 -2.76 24.00
C GLY A 180 11.00 -2.83 22.51
N GLY A 181 12.29 -3.02 22.19
CA GLY A 181 12.73 -3.20 20.81
C GLY A 181 12.14 -4.45 20.14
N ILE A 182 12.11 -5.59 20.84
CA ILE A 182 11.51 -6.83 20.34
C ILE A 182 9.99 -6.64 20.11
N VAL A 183 9.29 -6.00 21.04
CA VAL A 183 7.86 -5.69 20.90
C VAL A 183 7.61 -4.80 19.68
N ALA A 184 8.45 -3.78 19.45
CA ALA A 184 8.36 -2.91 18.28
C ALA A 184 8.60 -3.67 16.96
N ILE A 185 9.55 -4.63 16.94
CA ILE A 185 9.76 -5.50 15.77
C ILE A 185 8.51 -6.35 15.49
N VAL A 186 7.94 -6.99 16.52
CA VAL A 186 6.73 -7.82 16.36
C VAL A 186 5.56 -6.98 15.84
N ALA A 187 5.33 -5.79 16.42
CA ALA A 187 4.31 -4.87 15.95
C ALA A 187 4.56 -4.43 14.50
N GLY A 188 5.82 -4.13 14.16
CA GLY A 188 6.20 -3.75 12.81
C GLY A 188 5.97 -4.87 11.79
N VAL A 189 6.28 -6.12 12.14
CA VAL A 189 5.98 -7.30 11.32
C VAL A 189 4.48 -7.46 11.12
N VAL A 190 3.66 -7.31 12.18
CA VAL A 190 2.19 -7.35 12.06
C VAL A 190 1.70 -6.27 11.10
N CYS A 191 2.22 -5.05 11.19
CA CYS A 191 1.92 -3.96 10.25
C CYS A 191 2.36 -4.25 8.80
N LEU A 192 3.26 -5.19 8.52
CA LEU A 192 3.57 -5.59 7.14
C LEU A 192 2.51 -6.52 6.53
N PHE A 193 1.64 -7.11 7.36
CA PHE A 193 0.67 -8.13 6.96
C PHE A 193 -0.79 -7.73 7.22
N VAL A 194 -1.01 -6.58 7.84
CA VAL A 194 -2.33 -5.96 8.11
C VAL A 194 -2.47 -4.77 7.21
#